data_AF-A0A0K3B3R2-F1
#
_entry.id   AF-A0A0K3B3R2-F1
#
_cell.length_a   1.000
_cell.length_b   1.000
_cell.length_c   1.000
_cell.angle_alpha   90.00
_cell.angle_beta   90.00
_cell.angle_gamma   90.00
#
_symmetry.space_group_name_H-M   'P 1'
#
loop_
_entity.id
_entity.type
_entity.pdbx_description
1 polymer ?
#
loop_
_entity_poly.entity_id
_entity_poly.type
_entity_poly.pdbx_seq_one_letter_code
_entity_poly.pdbx_strand_id
1 'polypeptide(L)'
;MLRDRHSRFTRTFDAVFEAEGIRILASPPQAPRANAMCERMIGSLRRELLDRILTVNEQHLRCVLTVYLRHFNTARPHRSLKQLAPARTENLLPTPVDLADYRVRRRPVLDRLTSEYEIAARPKQSSRTRLSA
;
A
#
# COMPACT_ATOMS: atom_id res chain seq x y z
N MET A 1 19.12 -9.42 -5.22
CA MET A 1 18.31 -9.46 -3.99
C MET A 1 19.19 -9.05 -2.81
N LEU A 2 18.76 -8.11 -1.98
CA LEU A 2 19.38 -7.79 -0.70
C LEU A 2 18.60 -8.51 0.42
N ARG A 3 19.28 -9.23 1.31
CA ARG A 3 18.66 -9.93 2.44
C ARG A 3 19.55 -9.95 3.67
N ASP A 4 18.98 -10.24 4.83
CA ASP A 4 19.79 -10.50 6.03
C ASP A 4 20.41 -11.92 6.01
N ARG A 5 21.19 -12.23 7.04
CA ARG A 5 21.89 -13.51 7.21
C ARG A 5 21.08 -14.57 7.99
N HIS A 6 19.75 -14.43 8.06
CA HIS A 6 18.92 -15.37 8.79
C HIS A 6 19.06 -16.79 8.22
N SER A 7 19.10 -17.81 9.10
CA SER A 7 19.34 -19.22 8.75
C SER A 7 18.29 -19.85 7.83
N ARG A 8 17.13 -19.21 7.70
CA ARG A 8 16.05 -19.61 6.77
C ARG A 8 16.41 -19.37 5.31
N PHE A 9 17.37 -18.49 5.02
CA PHE A 9 17.85 -18.28 3.66
C PHE A 9 18.92 -19.32 3.33
N THR A 10 18.47 -20.45 2.79
CA THR A 10 19.31 -21.58 2.41
C THR A 10 19.97 -21.36 1.05
N ARG A 11 20.97 -22.18 0.71
CA ARG A 11 21.56 -22.18 -0.64
C ARG A 11 20.53 -22.46 -1.73
N THR A 12 19.56 -23.35 -1.47
CA THR A 12 18.50 -23.65 -2.43
C THR A 12 17.60 -22.43 -2.69
N PHE A 13 17.37 -21.60 -1.68
CA PHE A 13 16.65 -20.35 -1.84
C PHE A 13 17.44 -19.39 -2.74
N ASP A 14 18.74 -19.20 -2.48
CA ASP A 14 19.61 -18.32 -3.28
C ASP A 14 19.68 -18.78 -4.75
N ALA A 15 19.76 -20.10 -4.97
CA ALA A 15 19.86 -20.69 -6.30
C ALA A 15 18.68 -20.35 -7.22
N VAL A 16 17.45 -20.19 -6.68
CA VAL A 16 16.27 -19.79 -7.48
C VAL A 16 16.46 -18.39 -8.07
N PHE A 17 17.00 -17.46 -7.29
CA PHE A 17 17.23 -16.08 -7.76
C PHE A 17 18.45 -16.00 -8.67
N GLU A 18 19.51 -16.75 -8.38
CA GLU A 18 20.70 -16.79 -9.22
C GLU A 18 20.41 -17.40 -10.61
N ALA A 19 19.52 -18.39 -10.69
CA ALA A 19 19.03 -18.94 -11.96
C ALA A 19 18.33 -17.89 -12.83
N GLU A 20 17.66 -16.92 -12.21
CA GLU A 20 17.05 -15.75 -12.86
C GLU A 20 18.04 -14.58 -13.06
N GLY A 21 19.35 -14.81 -12.86
CA GLY A 21 20.40 -13.79 -13.02
C GLY A 21 20.44 -12.74 -11.90
N ILE A 22 19.72 -12.95 -10.80
CA ILE A 22 19.65 -12.00 -9.69
C ILE A 22 20.77 -12.28 -8.69
N ARG A 23 21.73 -11.36 -8.58
CA ARG A 23 22.81 -11.42 -7.59
C ARG A 23 22.27 -11.36 -6.16
N ILE A 24 22.67 -12.29 -5.30
CA ILE A 24 22.39 -12.24 -3.85
C ILE A 24 23.43 -11.38 -3.14
N LEU A 25 22.94 -10.42 -2.33
CA LEU A 25 23.75 -9.60 -1.44
C LEU A 25 23.24 -9.80 -0.01
N ALA A 26 24.07 -10.36 0.86
CA ALA A 26 23.75 -10.49 2.28
C ALA A 26 24.18 -9.21 3.03
N SER A 27 23.36 -8.76 3.98
CA SER A 27 23.71 -7.63 4.84
C SER A 27 25.03 -7.90 5.59
N PRO A 28 25.82 -6.86 5.87
CA PRO A 28 26.99 -6.99 6.73
C PRO A 28 26.60 -7.50 8.12
N PRO A 29 27.44 -8.32 8.78
CA PRO A 29 27.20 -8.75 10.16
C PRO A 29 26.99 -7.52 11.06
N GLN A 30 26.00 -7.60 11.96
CA GLN A 30 25.73 -6.55 12.95
C GLN A 30 25.42 -5.16 12.35
N ALA A 31 24.93 -5.09 11.11
CA ALA A 31 24.51 -3.85 10.45
C ALA A 31 22.98 -3.75 10.35
N PRO A 32 22.24 -3.39 11.43
CA PRO A 32 20.77 -3.32 11.42
C PRO A 32 20.24 -2.35 10.37
N ARG A 33 20.99 -1.29 10.05
CA ARG A 33 20.61 -0.33 9.00
C ARG A 33 20.55 -0.95 7.60
N ALA A 34 21.30 -2.02 7.33
CA ALA A 34 21.32 -2.67 6.03
C ALA A 34 19.99 -3.38 5.70
N ASN A 35 19.15 -3.69 6.70
CA ASN A 35 17.82 -4.26 6.51
C ASN A 35 16.68 -3.28 6.90
N ALA A 36 17.03 -2.02 7.19
CA ALA A 36 16.09 -1.06 7.76
C ALA A 36 14.86 -0.79 6.88
N MET A 37 14.95 -0.96 5.56
CA MET A 37 13.80 -0.80 4.66
C MET A 37 12.77 -1.91 4.86
N CYS A 38 13.21 -3.17 4.90
CA CYS A 38 12.34 -4.32 5.16
C CYS A 38 11.75 -4.24 6.57
N GLU A 39 12.58 -3.94 7.58
CA GLU A 39 12.13 -3.80 8.97
C GLU A 39 11.11 -2.68 9.13
N ARG A 40 11.34 -1.53 8.48
CA ARG A 40 10.38 -0.41 8.49
C ARG A 40 9.06 -0.81 7.85
N MET A 41 9.10 -1.51 6.71
CA MET A 41 7.89 -2.00 6.03
C MET A 41 7.11 -2.97 6.94
N ILE A 42 7.78 -3.95 7.55
CA ILE A 42 7.16 -4.91 8.48
C ILE A 42 6.59 -4.20 9.70
N GLY A 43 7.31 -3.23 10.27
CA GLY A 43 6.82 -2.42 11.38
C GLY A 43 5.57 -1.62 11.02
N SER A 44 5.49 -1.07 9.80
CA SER A 44 4.28 -0.40 9.29
C SER A 44 3.13 -1.37 9.13
N LEU A 45 3.36 -2.53 8.52
CA LEU A 45 2.36 -3.60 8.39
C LEU A 45 1.78 -3.98 9.75
N ARG A 46 2.63 -4.18 10.77
CA ARG A 46 2.16 -4.55 12.12
C ARG A 46 1.28 -3.48 12.74
N ARG A 47 1.79 -2.24 12.82
CA ARG A 47 1.08 -1.12 13.46
C ARG A 47 -0.21 -0.73 12.74
N GLU A 48 -0.22 -0.83 11.42
CA GLU A 48 -1.36 -0.38 10.61
C GLU A 48 -2.41 -1.46 10.43
N LEU A 49 -2.03 -2.74 10.53
CA LEU A 49 -2.89 -3.87 10.20
C LEU A 49 -2.93 -4.94 11.29
N LEU A 50 -1.81 -5.63 11.53
CA LEU A 50 -1.82 -6.88 12.29
C LEU A 50 -2.10 -6.66 13.78
N ASP A 51 -1.77 -5.50 14.32
CA ASP A 51 -2.06 -5.13 15.71
C ASP A 51 -3.53 -4.69 15.89
N ARG A 52 -4.33 -4.61 14.80
CA ARG A 52 -5.68 -4.03 14.79
C ARG A 52 -6.76 -4.96 14.21
N ILE A 53 -6.37 -6.10 13.64
CA ILE A 53 -7.28 -7.09 13.06
C ILE A 53 -7.03 -8.46 13.67
N LEU A 54 -8.11 -9.10 14.11
CA LEU A 54 -8.05 -10.50 14.51
C LEU A 54 -7.98 -11.39 13.26
N THR A 55 -6.82 -12.02 13.06
CA THR A 55 -6.63 -12.99 11.97
C THR A 55 -7.24 -14.33 12.39
N VAL A 56 -8.24 -14.79 11.63
CA VAL A 56 -9.04 -15.99 11.98
C VAL A 56 -8.41 -17.27 11.46
N ASN A 57 -7.76 -17.22 10.30
CA ASN A 57 -7.03 -18.34 9.70
C ASN A 57 -6.06 -17.81 8.63
N GLU A 58 -5.29 -18.70 8.01
CA GLU A 58 -4.32 -18.34 6.97
C GLU A 58 -5.01 -17.68 5.75
N GLN A 59 -6.14 -18.20 5.29
CA GLN A 59 -6.84 -17.66 4.13
C GLN A 59 -7.30 -16.21 4.39
N HIS A 60 -7.78 -15.94 5.60
CA HIS A 60 -8.13 -14.60 6.05
C HIS A 60 -6.89 -13.70 6.08
N LEU A 61 -5.77 -14.17 6.63
CA LEU A 61 -4.51 -13.42 6.62
C LEU A 61 -4.09 -13.05 5.19
N ARG A 62 -4.10 -14.01 4.26
CA ARG A 62 -3.71 -13.79 2.87
C ARG A 62 -4.62 -12.77 2.18
N CYS A 63 -5.93 -12.85 2.40
CA CYS A 63 -6.90 -11.90 1.88
C CYS A 63 -6.58 -10.47 2.37
N VAL A 64 -6.44 -10.30 3.69
CA VAL A 64 -6.21 -8.99 4.30
C VAL A 64 -4.85 -8.42 3.90
N LEU A 65 -3.79 -9.24 3.86
CA LEU A 65 -2.47 -8.84 3.36
C LEU A 65 -2.52 -8.40 1.89
N THR A 66 -3.30 -9.07 1.04
CA THR A 66 -3.46 -8.70 -0.37
C THR A 66 -4.10 -7.32 -0.50
N VAL A 67 -5.16 -7.06 0.28
CA VAL A 67 -5.80 -5.74 0.32
C VAL A 67 -4.82 -4.69 0.87
N TYR A 68 -4.04 -5.02 1.89
CA TYR A 68 -3.08 -4.10 2.49
C TYR A 68 -1.96 -3.74 1.52
N LEU A 69 -1.39 -4.72 0.82
CA LEU A 69 -0.32 -4.49 -0.14
C LEU A 69 -0.81 -3.65 -1.33
N ARG A 70 -2.06 -3.86 -1.77
CA ARG A 70 -2.69 -2.98 -2.76
C ARG A 70 -2.78 -1.55 -2.22
N HIS A 71 -3.37 -1.37 -1.05
CA HIS A 71 -3.48 -0.06 -0.40
C HIS A 71 -2.10 0.61 -0.24
N PHE A 72 -1.11 -0.10 0.29
CA PHE A 72 0.24 0.39 0.55
C PHE A 72 0.93 0.92 -0.72
N ASN A 73 0.76 0.23 -1.84
CA ASN A 73 1.41 0.56 -3.10
C ASN A 73 0.63 1.58 -3.93
N THR A 74 -0.71 1.60 -3.87
CA THR A 74 -1.52 2.41 -4.80
C THR A 74 -2.20 3.61 -4.17
N ALA A 75 -2.40 3.64 -2.84
CA ALA A 75 -3.22 4.66 -2.20
C ALA A 75 -2.62 5.24 -0.91
N ARG A 76 -1.81 4.48 -0.17
CA ARG A 76 -1.21 4.93 1.09
C ARG A 76 -0.26 6.10 0.79
N PRO A 77 -0.39 7.25 1.48
CA PRO A 77 0.53 8.35 1.29
C PRO A 77 1.89 8.07 1.96
N HIS A 78 2.99 8.28 1.25
CA HIS A 78 4.34 8.11 1.80
C HIS A 78 5.06 9.45 1.91
N ARG A 79 5.52 9.78 3.13
CA ARG A 79 6.21 11.06 3.40
C ARG A 79 7.47 11.23 2.54
N SER A 80 8.24 10.16 2.33
CA SER A 80 9.43 10.16 1.48
C SER A 80 9.12 10.37 -0.01
N LEU A 81 7.86 10.16 -0.42
CA LEU A 81 7.38 10.31 -1.79
C LEU A 81 6.44 11.52 -1.94
N LYS A 82 6.63 12.59 -1.14
CA LYS A 82 5.77 13.79 -1.19
C LYS A 82 4.27 13.49 -1.04
N GLN A 83 3.94 12.55 -0.15
CA GLN A 83 2.56 12.04 0.07
C GLN A 83 1.96 11.26 -1.10
N LEU A 84 2.76 10.90 -2.12
CA LEU A 84 2.33 10.01 -3.19
C LEU A 84 2.47 8.54 -2.76
N ALA A 85 1.71 7.67 -3.43
CA ALA A 85 1.84 6.23 -3.30
C ALA A 85 2.96 5.71 -4.23
N PRO A 86 3.63 4.59 -3.91
CA PRO A 86 4.76 4.06 -4.68
C PRO A 86 4.44 3.75 -6.14
N ALA A 87 3.24 3.26 -6.43
CA ALA A 87 2.78 2.97 -7.79
C ALA A 87 2.40 4.23 -8.58
N ARG A 88 2.42 5.41 -7.95
CA ARG A 88 2.18 6.68 -8.65
C ARG A 88 3.49 7.13 -9.28
N THR A 89 3.75 6.60 -10.47
CA THR A 89 4.96 6.84 -11.28
C THR A 89 5.06 8.29 -11.79
N GLU A 90 3.94 9.00 -11.79
CA GLU A 90 3.84 10.37 -12.25
C GLU A 90 4.21 11.33 -11.10
N ASN A 91 5.40 11.93 -11.15
CA ASN A 91 5.83 13.01 -10.24
C ASN A 91 4.99 14.30 -10.37
N LEU A 92 3.85 14.24 -11.05
CA LEU A 92 2.85 15.30 -11.06
C LEU A 92 2.14 15.27 -9.72
N LEU A 93 2.45 16.27 -8.89
CA LEU A 93 1.61 16.60 -7.76
C LEU A 93 0.18 16.73 -8.29
N PRO A 94 -0.82 16.13 -7.61
CA PRO A 94 -2.20 16.28 -8.04
C PRO A 94 -2.53 17.76 -8.16
N THR A 95 -3.08 18.17 -9.31
CA THR A 95 -3.56 19.53 -9.49
C THR A 95 -4.60 19.81 -8.40
N PRO A 96 -4.48 20.91 -7.63
CA PRO A 96 -5.50 21.31 -6.69
C PRO A 96 -6.86 21.39 -7.40
N VAL A 97 -7.87 20.71 -6.85
CA VAL A 97 -9.24 20.74 -7.37
C VAL A 97 -10.12 21.58 -6.45
N ASP A 98 -11.07 22.30 -7.03
CA ASP A 98 -12.10 22.99 -6.26
C ASP A 98 -13.19 21.99 -5.84
N LEU A 99 -13.43 21.88 -4.53
CA LEU A 99 -14.47 21.03 -3.97
C LEU A 99 -15.90 21.58 -4.24
N ALA A 100 -16.02 22.79 -4.81
CA ALA A 100 -17.26 23.29 -5.41
C ALA A 100 -17.66 22.52 -6.68
N ASP A 101 -16.71 22.04 -7.47
CA ASP A 101 -16.97 21.34 -8.74
C ASP A 101 -16.92 19.81 -8.59
N TYR A 102 -16.17 19.35 -7.59
CA TYR A 102 -15.94 17.93 -7.35
C TYR A 102 -16.54 17.46 -6.03
N ARG A 103 -16.75 16.15 -5.90
CA ARG A 103 -17.12 15.49 -4.66
C ARG A 103 -16.04 14.50 -4.28
N VAL A 104 -15.67 14.45 -3.00
CA VAL A 104 -14.79 13.39 -2.50
C VAL A 104 -15.63 12.15 -2.18
N ARG A 105 -15.28 11.02 -2.79
CA ARG A 105 -15.83 9.72 -2.45
C ARG A 105 -14.89 8.98 -1.52
N ARG A 106 -15.42 8.57 -0.37
CA ARG A 106 -14.72 7.74 0.60
C ARG A 106 -15.01 6.26 0.33
N ARG A 107 -13.96 5.45 0.25
CA ARG A 107 -14.03 4.00 0.11
C ARG A 107 -13.35 3.33 1.31
N PRO A 108 -14.11 2.68 2.22
CA PRO A 108 -13.48 1.94 3.30
C PRO A 108 -12.74 0.71 2.73
N VAL A 109 -11.56 0.43 3.27
CA VAL A 109 -10.76 -0.77 2.94
C VAL A 109 -10.20 -1.38 4.22
N LEU A 110 -9.64 -2.60 4.14
CA LEU A 110 -9.11 -3.36 5.28
C LEU A 110 -10.15 -3.49 6.41
N ASP A 111 -11.32 -4.06 6.10
CA ASP A 111 -12.43 -4.19 7.05
C ASP A 111 -12.80 -2.87 7.74
N ARG A 112 -12.76 -1.78 6.96
CA ARG A 112 -13.04 -0.40 7.40
C ARG A 112 -12.01 0.20 8.36
N LEU A 113 -10.89 -0.49 8.60
CA LEU A 113 -9.78 0.02 9.41
C LEU A 113 -9.13 1.28 8.81
N THR A 114 -9.14 1.38 7.49
CA THR A 114 -8.68 2.57 6.78
C THR A 114 -9.66 2.96 5.67
N SER A 115 -9.41 4.11 5.05
CA SER A 115 -10.25 4.63 3.98
C SER A 115 -9.40 5.28 2.92
N GLU A 116 -9.75 4.99 1.68
CA GLU A 116 -9.21 5.65 0.51
C GLU A 116 -10.19 6.72 0.04
N TYR A 117 -9.65 7.76 -0.58
CA TYR A 117 -10.40 8.92 -1.02
C TYR A 117 -10.12 9.16 -2.50
N GLU A 118 -11.18 9.26 -3.29
CA GLU A 118 -11.11 9.54 -4.72
C GLU A 118 -11.96 10.76 -5.08
N ILE A 119 -11.52 11.51 -6.08
CA ILE A 119 -12.26 12.65 -6.62
C ILE A 119 -13.29 12.09 -7.60
N ALA A 120 -14.56 12.41 -7.37
CA ALA A 120 -15.67 12.09 -8.27
C ALA A 120 -16.28 13.39 -8.80
N ALA A 121 -16.68 13.41 -10.07
CA ALA A 121 -17.43 14.52 -10.63
C ALA A 121 -18.76 14.68 -9.88
N ARG A 122 -19.21 15.93 -9.64
CA ARG A 122 -20.57 16.14 -9.15
C ARG A 122 -21.58 15.66 -10.20
N PRO A 123 -22.59 14.85 -9.84
CA PRO A 123 -23.66 14.54 -10.78
C PRO A 123 -24.38 15.85 -11.15
N LYS A 124 -24.64 16.06 -12.45
CA LYS A 124 -25.48 17.18 -12.91
C LYS A 124 -26.81 17.10 -12.18
N GLN A 125 -27.24 18.19 -11.53
CA GLN A 125 -28.58 18.27 -10.95
C GLN A 125 -29.59 18.05 -12.07
N SER A 126 -30.28 16.91 -12.05
CA SER A 126 -31.45 16.70 -12.89
C SER A 126 -32.50 17.72 -12.46
N SER A 127 -32.74 18.72 -13.30
CA SER A 127 -33.89 19.62 -13.19
C SER A 127 -35.15 18.75 -13.20
N ARG A 128 -35.71 18.47 -12.02
CA ARG A 128 -37.08 17.96 -11.92
C ARG A 128 -38.00 19.10 -12.36
N THR A 129 -38.39 19.10 -13.62
CA THR A 129 -39.53 19.85 -14.11
C THR A 129 -40.73 19.43 -13.27
N ARG A 130 -41.16 20.27 -12.34
CA ARG A 130 -42.47 20.11 -11.70
C ARG A 130 -43.50 20.44 -12.77
N LEU A 131 -44.20 19.44 -13.30
CA LEU A 131 -45.49 19.69 -13.94
C LEU A 131 -46.44 20.15 -12.84
N SER A 132 -46.82 21.42 -12.87
CA SER A 132 -47.99 21.95 -12.19
C SER A 132 -49.24 21.46 -12.92
N ALA A 133 -50.11 20.77 -12.19
CA ALA A 133 -51.48 20.46 -12.60
C ALA A 133 -52.37 21.70 -12.47
#